data_AF-A0A952T7X7-F1
#
_entry.id   AF-A0A952T7X7-F1
#
_cell.length_a   1.000
_cell.length_b   1.000
_cell.length_c   1.000
_cell.angle_alpha   90.00
_cell.angle_beta   90.00
_cell.angle_gamma   90.00
#
_symmetry.space_group_name_H-M   'P 1'
#
loop_
_entity.id
_entity.type
_entity.pdbx_description
1 polymer ?
#
loop_
_entity_poly.entity_id
_entity_poly.type
_entity_poly.pdbx_seq_one_letter_code
_entity_poly.pdbx_strand_id
1 'polypeptide(L)'
;MVKGLKFIAFWACVATLAGCSMSNDNIRVFSYSFEFSNSDGGWYGDFADYPEDDSVFYELKFKRDTVPGTKGARKGLMLSGNNRNHDLFMFVRNKLTGLKPNTTYRVLFNVRFASKENTSAIGASKTPGEIVFVKAGAMRERPEKILEEGMYRMNVDVGSLALAGNDVLTLGHIGVATTTTAFTEVYRNNNSSNSFLITTNHVGEVWVLVGTDSGYEGVTTIYYTAIDIFFNEVE
;
A
#
# COMPACT_ATOMS: atom_id res chain seq x y z
N MET A 1 -30.34 -51.49 69.65
CA MET A 1 -29.33 -50.43 69.47
C MET A 1 -28.76 -50.58 68.06
N VAL A 2 -29.38 -49.98 67.05
CA VAL A 2 -28.94 -50.06 65.64
C VAL A 2 -28.52 -48.66 65.23
N LYS A 3 -27.25 -48.49 64.85
CA LYS A 3 -26.66 -47.21 64.43
C LYS A 3 -27.07 -46.92 62.99
N GLY A 4 -27.68 -45.75 62.77
CA GLY A 4 -28.06 -45.25 61.44
C GLY A 4 -26.83 -44.79 60.64
N LEU A 5 -26.80 -45.17 59.37
CA LEU A 5 -25.82 -44.74 58.38
C LEU A 5 -26.41 -43.57 57.58
N LYS A 6 -25.83 -42.37 57.70
CA LYS A 6 -26.25 -41.19 56.93
C LYS A 6 -25.54 -41.17 55.58
N PHE A 7 -26.29 -41.25 54.48
CA PHE A 7 -25.79 -40.95 53.14
C PHE A 7 -25.81 -39.44 52.92
N ILE A 8 -24.64 -38.86 52.64
CA ILE A 8 -24.49 -37.47 52.21
C ILE A 8 -24.43 -37.50 50.68
N ALA A 9 -25.44 -36.96 50.00
CA ALA A 9 -25.45 -36.80 48.55
C ALA A 9 -24.64 -35.55 48.18
N PHE A 10 -23.54 -35.74 47.44
CA PHE A 10 -22.70 -34.66 46.92
C PHE A 10 -23.28 -34.22 45.57
N TRP A 11 -23.91 -33.04 45.55
CA TRP A 11 -24.49 -32.45 44.35
C TRP A 11 -23.40 -31.70 43.59
N ALA A 12 -22.91 -32.28 42.50
CA ALA A 12 -21.93 -31.63 41.62
C ALA A 12 -22.64 -30.63 40.70
N CYS A 13 -22.50 -29.33 41.00
CA CYS A 13 -22.89 -28.26 40.07
C CYS A 13 -21.99 -28.30 38.84
N VAL A 14 -22.54 -28.75 37.71
CA VAL A 14 -21.92 -28.60 36.39
C VAL A 14 -22.10 -27.14 35.96
N ALA A 15 -21.03 -26.35 36.04
CA ALA A 15 -21.01 -25.01 35.47
C ALA A 15 -20.90 -25.12 33.94
N THR A 16 -22.00 -24.84 33.25
CA THR A 16 -22.01 -24.68 31.79
C THR A 16 -21.33 -23.35 31.46
N LEU A 17 -20.12 -23.42 30.90
CA LEU A 17 -19.48 -22.27 30.28
C LEU A 17 -20.30 -21.89 29.04
N ALA A 18 -21.09 -20.83 29.14
CA ALA A 18 -21.70 -20.18 27.99
C ALA A 18 -20.58 -19.58 27.14
N GLY A 19 -20.26 -20.22 26.00
CA GLY A 19 -19.42 -19.62 24.98
C GLY A 19 -20.15 -18.43 24.38
N CYS A 20 -19.67 -17.22 24.62
CA CYS A 20 -20.13 -16.04 23.91
C CYS A 20 -19.80 -16.21 22.42
N SER A 21 -20.79 -16.47 21.58
CA SER A 21 -20.68 -16.24 20.15
C SER A 21 -20.63 -14.73 19.94
N MET A 22 -19.47 -14.20 19.56
CA MET A 22 -19.43 -12.84 19.01
C MET A 22 -20.22 -12.85 17.70
N SER A 23 -21.44 -12.29 17.72
CA SER A 23 -22.19 -12.05 16.49
C SER A 23 -21.48 -10.95 15.69
N ASN A 24 -21.28 -11.20 14.41
CA ASN A 24 -20.44 -10.40 13.52
C ASN A 24 -21.19 -9.18 12.93
N ASP A 25 -22.26 -8.73 13.58
CA ASP A 25 -23.39 -8.10 12.88
C ASP A 25 -23.20 -6.62 12.50
N ASN A 26 -22.05 -5.99 12.76
CA ASN A 26 -21.85 -4.57 12.41
C ASN A 26 -20.39 -4.19 12.06
N ILE A 27 -19.59 -5.08 11.47
CA ILE A 27 -18.26 -4.66 10.96
C ILE A 27 -18.46 -3.69 9.80
N ARG A 28 -18.00 -2.45 9.96
CA ARG A 28 -18.03 -1.38 8.95
C ARG A 28 -16.63 -0.91 8.55
N VAL A 29 -15.60 -1.37 9.25
CA VAL A 29 -14.21 -1.02 8.98
C VAL A 29 -13.42 -2.31 8.78
N PHE A 30 -12.72 -2.38 7.65
CA PHE A 30 -11.83 -3.48 7.32
C PHE A 30 -10.41 -2.93 7.18
N SER A 31 -9.43 -3.61 7.76
CA SER A 31 -8.03 -3.18 7.74
C SER A 31 -7.12 -4.26 7.16
N TYR A 32 -6.22 -3.85 6.28
CA TYR A 32 -5.16 -4.69 5.72
C TYR A 32 -3.82 -4.05 6.03
N SER A 33 -2.94 -4.81 6.70
CA SER A 33 -1.62 -4.33 7.12
C SER A 33 -0.53 -5.24 6.57
N PHE A 34 0.41 -4.65 5.84
CA PHE A 34 1.51 -5.35 5.22
C PHE A 34 2.84 -4.81 5.72
N GLU A 35 3.62 -5.65 6.40
CA GLU A 35 4.98 -5.35 6.87
C GLU A 35 6.01 -6.12 6.05
N PHE A 36 6.75 -5.42 5.19
CA PHE A 36 7.57 -6.07 4.19
C PHE A 36 8.89 -6.61 4.72
N SER A 37 9.18 -6.43 6.01
CA SER A 37 10.34 -7.04 6.68
C SER A 37 10.20 -8.56 6.85
N ASN A 38 8.98 -9.11 6.77
CA ASN A 38 8.73 -10.54 6.94
C ASN A 38 8.36 -11.26 5.63
N SER A 39 7.60 -10.62 4.75
CA SER A 39 7.06 -11.19 3.50
C SER A 39 6.92 -10.12 2.42
N ASP A 40 6.65 -10.48 1.17
CA ASP A 40 6.12 -9.54 0.16
C ASP A 40 4.60 -9.34 0.27
N GLY A 41 3.91 -10.16 1.08
CA GLY A 41 2.47 -10.03 1.32
C GLY A 41 1.60 -10.25 0.09
N GLY A 42 2.10 -10.91 -0.96
CA GLY A 42 1.39 -11.07 -2.23
C GLY A 42 1.37 -9.82 -3.11
N TRP A 43 2.21 -8.82 -2.81
CA TRP A 43 2.37 -7.64 -3.64
C TRP A 43 3.29 -7.92 -4.83
N TYR A 44 2.89 -7.45 -6.01
CA TYR A 44 3.65 -7.54 -7.24
C TYR A 44 4.03 -6.14 -7.72
N GLY A 45 5.28 -5.96 -8.16
CA GLY A 45 5.76 -4.70 -8.71
C GLY A 45 5.83 -4.71 -10.23
N ASP A 46 5.55 -3.57 -10.84
CA ASP A 46 5.67 -3.32 -12.28
C ASP A 46 5.90 -1.82 -12.55
N PHE A 47 6.00 -1.47 -13.83
CA PHE A 47 6.39 -0.14 -14.30
C PHE A 47 5.50 0.27 -15.49
N ALA A 48 5.26 1.57 -15.65
CA ALA A 48 4.55 2.15 -16.78
C ALA A 48 5.15 3.51 -17.15
N ASP A 49 4.64 4.10 -18.22
CA ASP A 49 5.08 5.37 -18.81
C ASP A 49 6.53 5.33 -19.30
N TYR A 50 6.86 4.29 -20.08
CA TYR A 50 8.15 4.12 -20.75
C TYR A 50 7.99 3.41 -22.12
N PRO A 51 8.92 3.58 -23.08
CA PRO A 51 8.83 2.93 -24.40
C PRO A 51 8.93 1.40 -24.34
N GLU A 52 8.29 0.69 -25.28
CA GLU A 52 8.17 -0.78 -25.27
C GLU A 52 9.50 -1.52 -25.11
N ASP A 53 10.54 -1.10 -25.83
CA ASP A 53 11.82 -1.80 -25.93
C ASP A 53 12.89 -1.33 -24.92
N ASP A 54 12.52 -0.43 -23.99
CA ASP A 54 13.49 0.34 -23.21
C ASP A 54 13.63 -0.10 -21.74
N SER A 55 13.05 -1.24 -21.35
CA SER A 55 13.09 -1.68 -19.93
C SER A 55 14.51 -1.84 -19.36
N VAL A 56 15.47 -2.31 -20.17
CA VAL A 56 16.89 -2.42 -19.80
C VAL A 56 17.55 -1.04 -19.75
N PHE A 57 17.21 -0.15 -20.69
CA PHE A 57 17.72 1.22 -20.77
C PHE A 57 17.25 2.10 -19.60
N TYR A 58 16.03 1.86 -19.12
CA TYR A 58 15.45 2.45 -17.91
C TYR A 58 15.88 1.72 -16.63
N GLU A 59 16.71 0.68 -16.71
CA GLU A 59 17.24 -0.05 -15.55
C GLU A 59 16.17 -0.53 -14.54
N LEU A 60 14.97 -0.88 -15.04
CA LEU A 60 13.79 -1.18 -14.22
C LEU A 60 14.01 -2.42 -13.33
N LYS A 61 13.87 -2.27 -12.02
CA LYS A 61 14.12 -3.34 -11.05
C LYS A 61 13.07 -3.36 -9.95
N PHE A 62 12.40 -4.50 -9.79
CA PHE A 62 11.55 -4.80 -8.65
C PHE A 62 12.08 -6.02 -7.90
N LYS A 63 12.22 -5.90 -6.57
CA LYS A 63 12.50 -7.05 -5.68
C LYS A 63 12.20 -6.70 -4.24
N ARG A 64 11.96 -7.72 -3.41
CA ARG A 64 12.01 -7.56 -1.96
C ARG A 64 13.46 -7.61 -1.47
N ASP A 65 13.97 -6.51 -0.92
CA ASP A 65 15.39 -6.39 -0.56
C ASP A 65 15.61 -5.66 0.77
N THR A 66 16.82 -5.75 1.30
CA THR A 66 17.24 -5.05 2.51
C THR A 66 17.29 -3.54 2.27
N VAL A 67 16.66 -2.79 3.17
CA VAL A 67 16.75 -1.33 3.17
C VAL A 67 18.19 -0.94 3.53
N PRO A 68 18.89 -0.13 2.72
CA PRO A 68 20.28 0.24 2.98
C PRO A 68 20.47 0.86 4.36
N GLY A 69 21.62 0.61 4.99
CA GLY A 69 21.95 1.12 6.33
C GLY A 69 21.31 0.34 7.49
N THR A 70 20.40 -0.60 7.25
CA THR A 70 19.69 -1.33 8.32
C THR A 70 20.38 -2.62 8.76
N LYS A 71 21.54 -2.97 8.18
CA LYS A 71 22.29 -4.21 8.46
C LYS A 71 21.42 -5.49 8.37
N GLY A 72 20.44 -5.49 7.46
CA GLY A 72 19.52 -6.61 7.26
C GLY A 72 18.31 -6.64 8.20
N ALA A 73 18.24 -5.73 9.19
CA ALA A 73 17.15 -5.70 10.16
C ALA A 73 15.79 -5.31 9.54
N ARG A 74 15.81 -4.64 8.37
CA ARG A 74 14.59 -4.22 7.67
C ARG A 74 14.66 -4.59 6.20
N LYS A 75 13.56 -5.12 5.67
CA LYS A 75 13.36 -5.31 4.22
C LYS A 75 12.17 -4.49 3.73
N GLY A 76 12.16 -4.20 2.45
CA GLY A 76 11.08 -3.53 1.76
C GLY A 76 10.93 -4.01 0.32
N LEU A 77 9.80 -3.66 -0.30
CA LEU A 77 9.61 -3.80 -1.74
C LEU A 77 10.39 -2.68 -2.43
N MET A 78 11.53 -3.02 -3.01
CA MET A 78 12.38 -2.11 -3.76
C MET A 78 11.84 -1.93 -5.17
N LEU A 79 11.60 -0.68 -5.56
CA LEU A 79 11.50 -0.29 -6.97
C LEU A 79 12.61 0.68 -7.31
N SER A 80 13.24 0.46 -8.46
CA SER A 80 14.25 1.34 -9.01
C SER A 80 14.07 1.46 -10.51
N GLY A 81 14.26 2.67 -11.02
CA GLY A 81 14.21 2.97 -12.45
C GLY A 81 14.97 4.26 -12.76
N ASN A 82 15.66 4.25 -13.89
CA ASN A 82 16.36 5.37 -14.51
C ASN A 82 15.39 6.07 -15.47
N ASN A 83 14.66 7.04 -14.96
CA ASN A 83 13.66 7.77 -15.73
C ASN A 83 14.33 8.64 -16.80
N ARG A 84 13.88 8.53 -18.05
CA ARG A 84 14.44 9.25 -19.21
C ARG A 84 13.45 10.21 -19.88
N ASN A 85 12.19 10.17 -19.48
CA ASN A 85 11.11 10.93 -20.13
C ASN A 85 10.35 11.84 -19.17
N HIS A 86 10.79 11.94 -17.91
CA HIS A 86 10.12 12.72 -16.86
C HIS A 86 8.69 12.25 -16.54
N ASP A 87 8.39 10.97 -16.77
CA ASP A 87 7.04 10.43 -16.53
C ASP A 87 7.02 8.99 -16.01
N LEU A 88 8.18 8.37 -15.72
CA LEU A 88 8.24 6.96 -15.30
C LEU A 88 7.37 6.70 -14.05
N PHE A 89 6.40 5.80 -14.19
CA PHE A 89 5.57 5.32 -13.09
C PHE A 89 6.06 3.96 -12.59
N MET A 90 6.46 3.90 -11.32
CA MET A 90 6.88 2.65 -10.67
C MET A 90 5.84 2.27 -9.62
N PHE A 91 5.30 1.06 -9.63
CA PHE A 91 4.21 0.71 -8.72
C PHE A 91 4.23 -0.72 -8.23
N VAL A 92 3.58 -0.94 -7.08
CA VAL A 92 3.21 -2.24 -6.55
C VAL A 92 1.71 -2.35 -6.44
N ARG A 93 1.20 -3.57 -6.60
CA ARG A 93 -0.23 -3.87 -6.55
C ARG A 93 -0.53 -5.16 -5.81
N ASN A 94 -1.74 -5.25 -5.28
CA ASN A 94 -2.26 -6.44 -4.61
C ASN A 94 -3.77 -6.56 -4.82
N LYS A 95 -4.29 -7.79 -4.80
CA LYS A 95 -5.73 -8.06 -4.79
C LYS A 95 -6.16 -8.35 -3.36
N LEU A 96 -7.01 -7.50 -2.81
CA LEU A 96 -7.58 -7.68 -1.49
C LEU A 96 -8.94 -8.39 -1.60
N THR A 97 -9.21 -9.26 -0.65
CA THR A 97 -10.44 -10.07 -0.58
C THR A 97 -11.03 -9.99 0.82
N GLY A 98 -12.30 -10.39 0.98
CA GLY A 98 -12.95 -10.45 2.30
C GLY A 98 -13.63 -9.16 2.73
N LEU A 99 -13.76 -8.18 1.83
CA LEU A 99 -14.68 -7.06 2.01
C LEU A 99 -16.13 -7.51 1.80
N LYS A 100 -17.10 -6.68 2.17
CA LYS A 100 -18.50 -6.95 1.83
C LYS A 100 -18.69 -6.80 0.31
N PRO A 101 -19.41 -7.73 -0.35
CA PRO A 101 -19.76 -7.60 -1.76
C PRO A 101 -20.57 -6.35 -2.08
N ASN A 102 -20.39 -5.79 -3.28
CA ASN A 102 -21.16 -4.66 -3.82
C ASN A 102 -21.31 -3.48 -2.84
N THR A 103 -20.32 -3.25 -1.99
CA THR A 103 -20.36 -2.26 -0.92
C THR A 103 -19.40 -1.12 -1.23
N THR A 104 -19.85 0.11 -1.02
CA THR A 104 -19.03 1.30 -1.22
C THR A 104 -18.25 1.63 0.03
N TYR A 105 -16.95 1.83 -0.15
CA TYR A 105 -16.01 2.17 0.91
C TYR A 105 -15.30 3.47 0.61
N ARG A 106 -15.04 4.24 1.67
CA ARG A 106 -14.01 5.25 1.70
C ARG A 106 -12.69 4.60 2.05
N VAL A 107 -11.67 4.80 1.22
CA VAL A 107 -10.37 4.14 1.40
C VAL A 107 -9.32 5.10 1.95
N LEU A 108 -8.61 4.66 2.98
CA LEU A 108 -7.47 5.37 3.55
C LEU A 108 -6.21 4.52 3.45
N PHE A 109 -5.12 5.13 3.01
CA PHE A 109 -3.80 4.55 2.88
C PHE A 109 -2.85 5.22 3.87
N ASN A 110 -2.07 4.40 4.58
CA ASN A 110 -0.83 4.83 5.23
C ASN A 110 0.32 4.07 4.58
N VAL A 111 1.18 4.79 3.88
CA VAL A 111 2.31 4.25 3.14
C VAL A 111 3.59 4.64 3.86
N ARG A 112 4.37 3.63 4.26
CA ARG A 112 5.73 3.78 4.78
C ARG A 112 6.72 3.31 3.75
N PHE A 113 7.72 4.14 3.49
CA PHE A 113 8.80 3.81 2.57
C PHE A 113 10.11 4.44 3.01
N ALA A 114 11.23 3.87 2.58
CA ALA A 114 12.53 4.48 2.77
C ALA A 114 12.96 5.25 1.52
N SER A 115 13.42 6.48 1.72
CA SER A 115 13.96 7.37 0.69
C SER A 115 15.24 8.04 1.21
N LYS A 116 16.10 8.47 0.29
CA LYS A 116 17.29 9.28 0.56
C LYS A 116 17.31 10.57 -0.26
N GLU A 117 16.21 10.88 -0.95
CA GLU A 117 16.15 11.96 -1.92
C GLU A 117 15.76 13.26 -1.22
N ASN A 118 16.71 14.19 -1.10
CA ASN A 118 16.53 15.40 -0.31
C ASN A 118 15.56 16.37 -1.00
N THR A 119 14.75 17.06 -0.20
CA THR A 119 14.08 18.28 -0.66
C THR A 119 15.11 19.36 -0.93
N SER A 120 14.73 20.38 -1.69
CA SER A 120 15.63 21.50 -1.95
C SER A 120 15.73 22.44 -0.75
N ALA A 121 16.80 23.23 -0.68
CA ALA A 121 16.74 24.48 0.07
C ALA A 121 15.83 25.45 -0.71
N ILE A 122 15.13 26.35 0.01
CA ILE A 122 14.16 27.30 -0.55
C ILE A 122 14.64 27.88 -1.89
N GLY A 123 13.93 27.57 -2.98
CA GLY A 123 14.14 28.17 -4.31
C GLY A 123 14.71 27.26 -5.42
N ALA A 124 15.04 25.99 -5.16
CA ALA A 124 15.53 25.07 -6.21
C ALA A 124 14.49 23.99 -6.60
N SER A 125 13.74 24.21 -7.68
CA SER A 125 12.50 23.47 -8.00
C SER A 125 12.64 22.08 -8.66
N LYS A 126 13.79 21.39 -8.55
CA LYS A 126 14.04 20.19 -9.38
C LYS A 126 14.78 19.04 -8.68
N THR A 127 14.66 18.88 -7.36
CA THR A 127 15.23 17.68 -6.71
C THR A 127 14.28 16.50 -6.82
N PRO A 128 14.80 15.25 -6.96
CA PRO A 128 13.95 14.05 -6.97
C PRO A 128 13.04 13.97 -5.73
N GLY A 129 13.51 14.50 -4.59
CA GLY A 129 12.73 14.58 -3.37
C GLY A 129 11.42 15.35 -3.52
N GLU A 130 11.30 16.31 -4.43
CA GLU A 130 10.12 17.19 -4.59
C GLU A 130 9.31 16.92 -5.86
N ILE A 131 9.90 16.24 -6.85
CA ILE A 131 9.26 15.98 -8.15
C ILE A 131 9.03 14.49 -8.43
N VAL A 132 9.19 13.63 -7.42
CA VAL A 132 8.71 12.25 -7.44
C VAL A 132 7.59 12.09 -6.43
N PHE A 133 6.40 11.80 -6.94
CA PHE A 133 5.14 11.85 -6.21
C PHE A 133 4.67 10.45 -5.83
N VAL A 134 4.43 10.22 -4.54
CA VAL A 134 3.81 8.99 -4.04
C VAL A 134 2.33 9.01 -4.34
N LYS A 135 1.84 7.94 -4.95
CA LYS A 135 0.45 7.78 -5.35
C LYS A 135 -0.15 6.48 -4.82
N ALA A 136 -1.46 6.48 -4.55
CA ALA A 136 -2.18 5.29 -4.11
C ALA A 136 -3.65 5.29 -4.54
N GLY A 137 -4.18 4.11 -4.86
CA GLY A 137 -5.55 3.95 -5.35
C GLY A 137 -6.09 2.55 -5.15
N ALA A 138 -7.40 2.39 -5.36
CA ALA A 138 -8.05 1.08 -5.39
C ALA A 138 -9.13 1.05 -6.49
N MET A 139 -9.20 -0.07 -7.18
CA MET A 139 -9.96 -0.25 -8.41
C MET A 139 -10.50 -1.67 -8.50
N ARG A 140 -11.51 -1.86 -9.36
CA ARG A 140 -12.11 -3.20 -9.59
C ARG A 140 -11.24 -4.05 -10.50
N GLU A 141 -10.73 -3.44 -11.56
CA GLU A 141 -9.87 -4.09 -12.52
C GLU A 141 -8.43 -4.12 -12.03
N ARG A 142 -7.69 -5.12 -12.50
CA ARG A 142 -6.27 -5.27 -12.18
C ARG A 142 -5.51 -4.09 -12.79
N PRO A 143 -4.79 -3.27 -12.00
CA PRO A 143 -3.99 -2.19 -12.54
C PRO A 143 -2.74 -2.80 -13.20
N GLU A 144 -2.56 -2.54 -14.49
CA GLU A 144 -1.51 -3.12 -15.33
C GLU A 144 -1.01 -2.09 -16.34
N LYS A 145 0.20 -2.34 -16.85
CA LYS A 145 0.65 -1.64 -18.04
C LYS A 145 0.01 -2.23 -19.29
N ILE A 146 -0.36 -1.38 -20.22
CA ILE A 146 -0.84 -1.70 -21.55
C ILE A 146 0.02 -0.98 -22.59
N LEU A 147 0.21 -1.58 -23.75
CA LEU A 147 0.97 -0.97 -24.84
C LEU A 147 0.03 -0.09 -25.66
N GLU A 148 0.32 1.21 -25.68
CA GLU A 148 -0.40 2.21 -26.46
C GLU A 148 0.60 3.05 -27.25
N GLU A 149 0.50 3.01 -28.58
CA GLU A 149 1.33 3.83 -29.48
C GLU A 149 2.85 3.70 -29.23
N GLY A 150 3.32 2.49 -28.91
CA GLY A 150 4.74 2.21 -28.64
C GLY A 150 5.21 2.56 -27.22
N MET A 151 4.30 3.00 -26.35
CA MET A 151 4.55 3.31 -24.94
C MET A 151 3.79 2.34 -24.05
N TYR A 152 4.44 1.80 -23.02
CA TYR A 152 3.72 1.19 -21.90
C TYR A 152 3.04 2.30 -21.10
N ARG A 153 1.73 2.24 -20.94
CA ARG A 153 0.87 3.16 -20.19
C ARG A 153 0.07 2.42 -19.14
N MET A 154 -0.42 3.10 -18.11
CA MET A 154 -1.35 2.48 -17.17
C MET A 154 -2.73 2.29 -17.80
N ASN A 155 -3.39 1.17 -17.51
CA ASN A 155 -4.80 0.95 -17.86
C ASN A 155 -5.81 1.64 -16.91
N VAL A 156 -5.32 2.41 -15.95
CA VAL A 156 -6.08 3.18 -14.97
C VAL A 156 -5.58 4.63 -14.96
N ASP A 157 -6.45 5.56 -14.61
CA ASP A 157 -6.10 6.97 -14.56
C ASP A 157 -5.30 7.28 -13.27
N VAL A 158 -3.98 7.32 -13.41
CA VAL A 158 -3.06 7.65 -12.33
C VAL A 158 -2.83 9.16 -12.16
N GLY A 159 -3.40 9.99 -13.03
CA GLY A 159 -3.08 11.41 -13.15
C GLY A 159 -1.68 11.66 -13.70
N SER A 160 -1.11 12.83 -13.42
CA SER A 160 0.25 13.18 -13.86
C SER A 160 0.97 14.02 -12.82
N LEU A 161 2.18 13.60 -12.44
CA LEU A 161 3.02 14.24 -11.45
C LEU A 161 2.26 14.49 -10.14
N ALA A 162 2.15 15.75 -9.73
CA ALA A 162 1.44 16.14 -8.51
C ALA A 162 -0.08 15.96 -8.61
N LEU A 163 -0.63 15.91 -9.82
CA LEU A 163 -2.08 15.83 -10.05
C LEU A 163 -2.56 14.40 -9.87
N ALA A 164 -3.65 14.25 -9.11
CA ALA A 164 -4.37 13.00 -8.95
C ALA A 164 -5.13 12.66 -10.24
N GLY A 165 -5.30 11.37 -10.49
CA GLY A 165 -6.23 10.86 -11.50
C GLY A 165 -7.57 10.47 -10.86
N ASN A 166 -8.47 9.94 -11.67
CA ASN A 166 -9.76 9.43 -11.20
C ASN A 166 -9.62 8.16 -10.35
N ASP A 167 -8.61 7.33 -10.61
CA ASP A 167 -8.43 6.03 -9.93
C ASP A 167 -7.37 6.07 -8.83
N VAL A 168 -6.52 7.10 -8.80
CA VAL A 168 -5.34 7.17 -7.92
C VAL A 168 -5.13 8.59 -7.38
N LEU A 169 -4.94 8.68 -6.06
CA LEU A 169 -4.63 9.93 -5.36
C LEU A 169 -3.13 10.17 -5.26
N THR A 170 -2.72 11.44 -5.23
CA THR A 170 -1.39 11.86 -4.80
C THR A 170 -1.33 12.00 -3.28
N LEU A 171 -0.42 11.27 -2.63
CA LEU A 171 -0.22 11.28 -1.18
C LEU A 171 0.87 12.27 -0.74
N GLY A 172 1.70 12.76 -1.67
CA GLY A 172 2.80 13.69 -1.44
C GLY A 172 4.04 13.31 -2.26
N HIS A 173 5.22 13.76 -1.86
CA HIS A 173 6.49 13.48 -2.56
C HIS A 173 7.43 12.61 -1.71
N ILE A 174 8.48 12.03 -2.31
CA ILE A 174 9.42 11.11 -1.62
C ILE A 174 10.47 11.80 -0.74
N GLY A 175 10.41 13.12 -0.68
CA GLY A 175 11.45 13.97 -0.10
C GLY A 175 11.72 13.76 1.38
N VAL A 176 13.00 13.82 1.73
CA VAL A 176 13.53 13.80 3.10
C VAL A 176 14.26 15.11 3.42
N ALA A 177 14.67 15.30 4.67
CA ALA A 177 15.35 16.52 5.09
C ALA A 177 16.62 16.79 4.26
N THR A 178 16.95 18.07 4.07
CA THR A 178 18.12 18.52 3.29
C THR A 178 19.46 18.00 3.81
N THR A 179 19.51 17.56 5.06
CA THR A 179 20.69 17.01 5.74
C THR A 179 20.75 15.48 5.72
N THR A 180 19.75 14.81 5.17
CA THR A 180 19.72 13.35 5.09
C THR A 180 20.81 12.84 4.14
N THR A 181 21.56 11.85 4.58
CA THR A 181 22.67 11.22 3.82
C THR A 181 22.49 9.71 3.63
N ALA A 182 21.43 9.14 4.21
CA ALA A 182 21.12 7.72 4.17
C ALA A 182 19.62 7.52 3.96
N PHE A 183 19.22 6.32 3.55
CA PHE A 183 17.81 5.97 3.47
C PHE A 183 17.16 6.13 4.84
N THR A 184 16.13 6.97 4.91
CA THR A 184 15.31 7.19 6.10
C THR A 184 13.86 6.90 5.79
N GLU A 185 13.11 6.52 6.81
CA GLU A 185 11.69 6.24 6.66
C GLU A 185 10.88 7.52 6.49
N VAL A 186 9.93 7.45 5.56
CA VAL A 186 8.99 8.49 5.17
C VAL A 186 7.59 7.92 5.26
N TYR A 187 6.67 8.77 5.71
CA TYR A 187 5.26 8.45 5.93
C TYR A 187 4.43 9.34 5.01
N ARG A 188 3.56 8.73 4.21
CA ARG A 188 2.58 9.44 3.38
C ARG A 188 1.23 8.77 3.53
N ASN A 189 0.20 9.58 3.68
CA ASN A 189 -1.15 9.10 3.89
C ASN A 189 -2.16 10.08 3.31
N ASN A 190 -3.36 9.59 3.07
CA ASN A 190 -4.51 10.44 2.86
C ASN A 190 -5.38 10.51 4.12
N ASN A 191 -6.49 11.22 4.04
CA ASN A 191 -7.42 11.42 5.15
C ASN A 191 -8.86 11.44 4.62
N SER A 192 -9.84 11.59 5.51
CA SER A 192 -11.25 11.57 5.12
C SER A 192 -11.66 12.70 4.17
N SER A 193 -11.00 13.88 4.22
CA SER A 193 -11.30 14.99 3.31
C SER A 193 -10.64 14.86 1.93
N ASN A 194 -9.56 14.07 1.82
CA ASN A 194 -8.90 13.70 0.57
C ASN A 194 -8.89 12.18 0.40
N SER A 195 -10.06 11.56 0.30
CA SER A 195 -10.18 10.12 0.11
C SER A 195 -10.94 9.82 -1.17
N PHE A 196 -10.70 8.64 -1.74
CA PHE A 196 -11.46 8.15 -2.87
C PHE A 196 -12.46 7.08 -2.41
N LEU A 197 -13.52 6.92 -3.20
CA LEU A 197 -14.56 5.94 -2.99
C LEU A 197 -14.35 4.77 -3.95
N ILE A 198 -14.59 3.56 -3.47
CA ILE A 198 -14.61 2.36 -4.30
C ILE A 198 -15.78 1.47 -3.91
N THR A 199 -16.50 0.97 -4.90
CA THR A 199 -17.50 -0.08 -4.69
C THR A 199 -16.87 -1.43 -5.04
N THR A 200 -16.87 -2.37 -4.09
CA THR A 200 -16.35 -3.73 -4.33
C THR A 200 -17.15 -4.47 -5.40
N ASN A 201 -16.59 -5.58 -5.89
CA ASN A 201 -17.31 -6.47 -6.80
C ASN A 201 -18.29 -7.39 -6.05
N HIS A 202 -18.98 -8.27 -6.79
CA HIS A 202 -19.99 -9.19 -6.26
C HIS A 202 -19.46 -10.28 -5.31
N VAL A 203 -18.14 -10.39 -5.16
CA VAL A 203 -17.47 -11.32 -4.23
C VAL A 203 -16.66 -10.60 -3.14
N GLY A 204 -16.72 -9.27 -3.07
CA GLY A 204 -16.04 -8.52 -2.02
C GLY A 204 -14.53 -8.38 -2.24
N GLU A 205 -14.11 -8.24 -3.49
CA GLU A 205 -12.71 -8.05 -3.86
C GLU A 205 -12.46 -6.66 -4.45
N VAL A 206 -11.20 -6.22 -4.33
CA VAL A 206 -10.70 -4.97 -4.88
C VAL A 206 -9.20 -5.09 -5.18
N TRP A 207 -8.72 -4.46 -6.24
CA TRP A 207 -7.29 -4.26 -6.44
C TRP A 207 -6.84 -2.96 -5.81
N VAL A 208 -5.64 -2.96 -5.25
CA VAL A 208 -4.98 -1.76 -4.72
C VAL A 208 -3.66 -1.55 -5.42
N LEU A 209 -3.27 -0.29 -5.54
CA LEU A 209 -2.01 0.14 -6.12
C LEU A 209 -1.37 1.19 -5.22
N VAL A 210 -0.05 1.10 -5.05
CA VAL A 210 0.80 2.15 -4.47
C VAL A 210 2.02 2.31 -5.36
N GLY A 211 2.34 3.53 -5.75
CA GLY A 211 3.43 3.79 -6.69
C GLY A 211 4.06 5.16 -6.53
N THR A 212 5.00 5.45 -7.42
CA THR A 212 5.60 6.78 -7.60
C THR A 212 5.58 7.20 -9.05
N ASP A 213 5.16 8.43 -9.27
CA ASP A 213 5.15 9.14 -10.55
C ASP A 213 6.30 10.15 -10.56
N SER A 214 7.27 9.96 -11.46
CA SER A 214 8.56 10.65 -11.44
C SER A 214 8.67 11.70 -12.54
N GLY A 215 8.74 12.98 -12.14
CA GLY A 215 9.17 14.08 -13.01
C GLY A 215 10.70 14.26 -13.09
N TYR A 216 11.45 13.45 -12.35
CA TYR A 216 12.91 13.53 -12.27
C TYR A 216 13.58 12.65 -13.32
N GLU A 217 14.41 13.23 -14.18
CA GLU A 217 15.26 12.47 -15.10
C GLU A 217 16.47 11.92 -14.34
N GLY A 218 16.57 10.61 -14.27
CA GLY A 218 17.61 9.89 -13.54
C GLY A 218 17.08 8.73 -12.70
N VAL A 219 18.00 8.08 -11.99
CA VAL A 219 17.68 6.93 -11.15
C VAL A 219 16.98 7.36 -9.87
N THR A 220 15.77 6.85 -9.66
CA THR A 220 15.10 6.90 -8.36
C THR A 220 14.97 5.50 -7.80
N THR A 221 15.27 5.32 -6.51
CA THR A 221 15.09 4.06 -5.81
C THR A 221 14.32 4.28 -4.51
N ILE A 222 13.25 3.53 -4.33
CA ILE A 222 12.42 3.56 -3.13
C ILE A 222 12.28 2.14 -2.56
N TYR A 223 12.04 2.06 -1.25
CA TYR A 223 11.72 0.79 -0.58
C TYR A 223 10.42 0.96 0.18
N TYR A 224 9.29 0.43 -0.30
CA TYR A 224 8.08 0.37 0.53
C TYR A 224 8.33 -0.58 1.69
N THR A 225 8.27 -0.08 2.92
CA THR A 225 8.54 -0.85 4.14
C THR A 225 7.26 -1.40 4.75
N ALA A 226 6.16 -0.65 4.62
CA ALA A 226 4.83 -1.12 4.98
C ALA A 226 3.73 -0.35 4.25
N ILE A 227 2.59 -1.01 4.05
CA ILE A 227 1.37 -0.41 3.51
C ILE A 227 0.21 -0.85 4.40
N ASP A 228 -0.51 0.12 4.96
CA ASP A 228 -1.74 -0.10 5.72
C ASP A 228 -2.92 0.52 4.99
N ILE A 229 -4.02 -0.22 4.84
CA ILE A 229 -5.19 0.18 4.06
C ILE A 229 -6.44 -0.05 4.88
N PHE A 230 -7.27 0.98 5.00
CA PHE A 230 -8.51 0.96 5.74
C PHE A 230 -9.68 1.21 4.79
N PHE A 231 -10.67 0.33 4.84
CA PHE A 231 -11.92 0.43 4.09
C PHE A 231 -13.04 0.74 5.08
N ASN A 232 -13.52 1.98 5.05
CA ASN A 232 -14.63 2.43 5.88
C ASN A 232 -15.91 2.45 5.05
N GLU A 233 -16.87 1.59 5.39
CA GLU A 233 -18.16 1.52 4.69
C GLU A 233 -18.84 2.89 4.71
N VAL A 234 -19.30 3.32 3.53
CA VAL A 234 -20.07 4.55 3.39
C VAL A 234 -21.54 4.22 3.65
N GLU A 235 -22.17 4.98 4.55
CA GLU A 235 -23.61 4.88 4.83
C GLU A 235 -24.47 5.27 3.63
#